data_AF-A0A2E1ME90-F1
#
_entry.id   AF-A0A2E1ME90-F1
#
_cell.length_a   1.000
_cell.length_b   1.000
_cell.length_c   1.000
_cell.angle_alpha   90.00
_cell.angle_beta   90.00
_cell.angle_gamma   90.00
#
_symmetry.space_group_name_H-M   'P 1'
#
loop_
_entity.id
_entity.type
_entity.pdbx_description
1 polymer ?
#
loop_
_entity_poly.entity_id
_entity_poly.type
_entity_poly.pdbx_seq_one_letter_code
_entity_poly.pdbx_strand_id
1 'polypeptide(L)'
;MEEGARMIALGSPSGEDKASKLISIASSLGLKSSIVTSNPSENFESFNHGAIDWKGQMATAHWMVNSTSMVTAGPSPAMAWSASMTFAELEGCRNVMIVDMPNDTESISRIWGQVIEKVRQIHVLFFTSDALDAVSKLEGIEDPDFLSRVREKTLIPLVCGYSESDLSASVAHALGVVKIHASDEIEGLEWLAGFLNELPHSGAGIEGIKAAASWK
;
A
#
# COMPACT_ATOMS: atom_id res chain seq x y z
N MET A 1 13.66 12.31 -21.21
CA MET A 1 12.41 11.63 -20.82
C MET A 1 12.68 11.08 -19.44
N GLU A 2 12.22 11.77 -18.40
CA GLU A 2 12.13 11.11 -17.09
C GLU A 2 11.07 10.03 -17.23
N GLU A 3 11.46 8.77 -17.14
CA GLU A 3 10.50 7.68 -17.01
C GLU A 3 9.78 7.89 -15.67
N GLY A 4 8.47 8.14 -15.71
CA GLY A 4 7.65 8.27 -14.51
C GLY A 4 7.76 7.04 -13.60
N ALA A 5 7.37 7.20 -12.34
CA ALA A 5 7.46 6.15 -11.34
C ALA A 5 6.75 4.87 -11.82
N ARG A 6 7.48 3.75 -11.82
CA ARG A 6 6.92 2.44 -12.17
C ARG A 6 6.36 1.75 -10.93
N MET A 7 5.14 1.24 -11.03
CA MET A 7 4.45 0.55 -9.95
C MET A 7 4.29 -0.94 -10.28
N ILE A 8 4.48 -1.82 -9.29
CA ILE A 8 4.19 -3.24 -9.44
C ILE A 8 3.41 -3.73 -8.22
N ALA A 9 2.46 -4.65 -8.42
CA ALA A 9 1.72 -5.25 -7.31
C ALA A 9 1.68 -6.77 -7.40
N LEU A 10 1.54 -7.42 -6.24
CA LEU A 10 1.01 -8.78 -6.15
C LEU A 10 -0.51 -8.67 -5.99
N GLY A 11 -1.27 -9.35 -6.84
CA GLY A 11 -2.73 -9.26 -6.85
C GLY A 11 -3.43 -10.57 -7.21
N SER A 12 -4.73 -10.63 -6.94
CA SER A 12 -5.58 -11.74 -7.35
C SER A 12 -5.81 -11.72 -8.88
N PRO A 13 -6.03 -12.89 -9.52
CA PRO A 13 -6.38 -12.94 -10.93
C PRO A 13 -7.70 -12.25 -11.26
N SER A 14 -8.59 -12.09 -10.28
CA SER A 14 -9.86 -11.36 -10.44
C SER A 14 -9.67 -9.84 -10.47
N GLY A 15 -8.54 -9.32 -9.96
CA GLY A 15 -8.27 -7.89 -9.88
C GLY A 15 -9.11 -7.14 -8.83
N GLU A 16 -9.84 -7.86 -7.97
CA GLU A 16 -10.76 -7.27 -7.00
C GLU A 16 -10.07 -6.78 -5.71
N ASP A 17 -8.86 -7.24 -5.45
CA ASP A 17 -8.07 -6.79 -4.29
C ASP A 17 -7.61 -5.33 -4.45
N LYS A 18 -7.30 -4.69 -3.33
CA LYS A 18 -6.96 -3.26 -3.30
C LYS A 18 -5.65 -2.94 -4.01
N ALA A 19 -4.68 -3.86 -4.04
CA ALA A 19 -3.42 -3.64 -4.74
C ALA A 19 -3.64 -3.66 -6.26
N SER A 20 -4.42 -4.62 -6.78
CA SER A 20 -4.83 -4.66 -8.18
C SER A 20 -5.64 -3.42 -8.59
N LYS A 21 -6.60 -3.00 -7.76
CA LYS A 21 -7.38 -1.77 -7.99
C LYS A 21 -6.47 -0.53 -8.05
N LEU A 22 -5.52 -0.40 -7.13
CA LEU A 22 -4.54 0.68 -7.16
C LEU A 22 -3.74 0.69 -8.46
N ILE A 23 -3.28 -0.47 -8.93
CA ILE A 23 -2.54 -0.58 -10.20
C ILE A 23 -3.39 -0.18 -11.40
N SER A 24 -4.68 -0.54 -11.42
CA SER A 24 -5.60 -0.11 -12.47
C SER A 24 -5.75 1.41 -12.50
N ILE A 25 -5.89 2.04 -11.32
CA ILE A 25 -5.99 3.50 -11.20
C ILE A 25 -4.66 4.16 -11.59
N ALA A 26 -3.53 3.68 -11.08
CA ALA A 26 -2.21 4.20 -11.45
C ALA A 26 -1.98 4.13 -12.97
N SER A 27 -2.42 3.05 -13.62
CA SER A 27 -2.35 2.91 -15.08
C SER A 27 -3.21 3.95 -15.82
N SER A 28 -4.42 4.25 -15.33
CA SER A 28 -5.28 5.28 -15.93
C SER A 28 -4.71 6.70 -15.74
N LEU A 29 -3.92 6.92 -14.70
CA LEU A 29 -3.13 8.14 -14.46
C LEU A 29 -1.85 8.22 -15.30
N GLY A 30 -1.57 7.20 -16.13
CA GLY A 30 -0.41 7.17 -17.03
C GLY A 30 0.87 6.57 -16.42
N LEU A 31 0.81 6.00 -15.22
CA LEU A 31 1.96 5.34 -14.61
C LEU A 31 2.17 3.97 -15.24
N LYS A 32 3.44 3.66 -15.56
CA LYS A 32 3.82 2.32 -15.98
C LYS A 32 3.58 1.37 -14.82
N SER A 33 2.56 0.52 -14.93
CA SER A 33 2.16 -0.35 -13.83
C SER A 33 1.93 -1.79 -14.29
N SER A 34 2.20 -2.76 -13.41
CA SER A 34 2.07 -4.19 -13.72
C SER A 34 1.58 -4.99 -12.51
N ILE A 35 0.80 -6.05 -12.76
CA ILE A 35 0.35 -6.99 -11.73
C ILE A 35 1.09 -8.31 -11.91
N VAL A 36 1.61 -8.84 -10.82
CA VAL A 36 2.10 -10.22 -10.68
C VAL A 36 0.99 -11.04 -10.04
N THR A 37 0.63 -12.16 -10.68
CA THR A 37 -0.41 -13.07 -10.18
C THR A 37 -0.12 -14.50 -10.65
N SER A 38 -0.94 -15.47 -10.25
CA SER A 38 -0.81 -16.87 -10.68
C SER A 38 -1.09 -17.03 -12.17
N ASN A 39 -0.55 -18.09 -12.79
CA ASN A 39 -0.93 -18.41 -14.17
C ASN A 39 -2.42 -18.79 -14.24
N PRO A 40 -3.13 -18.50 -15.36
CA PRO A 40 -4.55 -18.84 -15.50
C PRO A 40 -4.87 -20.34 -15.36
N SER A 41 -3.88 -21.21 -15.57
CA SER A 41 -4.02 -22.67 -15.42
C SER A 41 -3.75 -23.17 -14.00
N GLU A 42 -3.31 -22.30 -13.08
CA GLU A 42 -3.00 -22.66 -11.69
C GLU A 42 -4.15 -22.27 -10.75
N ASN A 43 -4.27 -22.99 -9.64
CA ASN A 43 -5.12 -22.56 -8.54
C ASN A 43 -4.41 -21.44 -7.77
N PHE A 44 -5.06 -20.28 -7.63
CA PHE A 44 -4.46 -19.10 -6.98
C PHE A 44 -4.05 -19.32 -5.52
N GLU A 45 -4.70 -20.21 -4.76
CA GLU A 45 -4.34 -20.46 -3.36
C GLU A 45 -3.02 -21.26 -3.24
N SER A 46 -2.64 -21.98 -4.29
CA SER A 46 -1.60 -23.02 -4.26
C SER A 46 -0.61 -22.99 -5.44
N PHE A 47 -0.60 -21.91 -6.24
CA PHE A 47 0.28 -21.75 -7.39
C PHE A 47 1.77 -21.77 -7.00
N ASN A 48 2.65 -22.05 -7.97
CA ASN A 48 4.08 -22.08 -7.70
C ASN A 48 4.67 -20.67 -7.51
N HIS A 49 4.50 -20.10 -6.32
CA HIS A 49 5.04 -18.78 -5.96
C HIS A 49 6.57 -18.69 -6.06
N GLY A 50 7.28 -19.83 -5.99
CA GLY A 50 8.73 -19.91 -6.15
C GLY A 50 9.21 -19.75 -7.59
N ALA A 51 8.32 -19.87 -8.57
CA ALA A 51 8.62 -19.65 -9.98
C ALA A 51 8.50 -18.18 -10.42
N ILE A 52 8.05 -17.29 -9.53
CA ILE A 52 7.94 -15.86 -9.85
C ILE A 52 9.35 -15.27 -9.99
N ASP A 53 9.67 -14.73 -11.17
CA ASP A 53 10.89 -13.96 -11.40
C ASP A 53 10.77 -12.55 -10.80
N TRP A 54 10.82 -12.45 -9.47
CA TRP A 54 10.70 -11.16 -8.78
C TRP A 54 11.74 -10.14 -9.23
N LYS A 55 12.97 -10.59 -9.51
CA LYS A 55 14.05 -9.73 -9.97
C LYS A 55 13.73 -9.10 -11.33
N GLY A 56 13.36 -9.91 -12.32
CA GLY A 56 12.96 -9.41 -13.63
C GLY A 56 11.71 -8.52 -13.56
N GLN A 57 10.75 -8.90 -12.71
CA GLN A 57 9.52 -8.14 -12.51
C GLN A 57 9.75 -6.78 -11.83
N MET A 58 10.65 -6.69 -10.85
CA MET A 58 10.91 -5.47 -10.09
C MET A 58 12.00 -4.58 -10.68
N ALA A 59 12.69 -5.01 -11.73
CA ALA A 59 13.69 -4.20 -12.42
C ALA A 59 13.11 -2.82 -12.77
N THR A 60 13.74 -1.76 -12.26
CA THR A 60 13.34 -0.34 -12.42
C THR A 60 11.98 0.05 -11.81
N ALA A 61 11.35 -0.83 -11.01
CA ALA A 61 10.16 -0.48 -10.24
C ALA A 61 10.51 0.46 -9.08
N HIS A 62 9.71 1.50 -8.90
CA HIS A 62 9.84 2.42 -7.76
C HIS A 62 9.05 1.91 -6.55
N TRP A 63 7.89 1.31 -6.81
CA TRP A 63 6.93 0.90 -5.79
C TRP A 63 6.55 -0.57 -5.97
N MET A 64 6.61 -1.34 -4.88
CA MET A 64 6.02 -2.67 -4.76
C MET A 64 4.80 -2.56 -3.85
N VAL A 65 3.62 -2.74 -4.41
CA VAL A 65 2.34 -2.61 -3.70
C VAL A 65 1.83 -3.99 -3.29
N ASN A 66 1.54 -4.13 -2.01
CA ASN A 66 0.89 -5.30 -1.46
C ASN A 66 -0.36 -4.89 -0.68
N SER A 67 -1.39 -5.74 -0.69
CA SER A 67 -2.56 -5.60 0.19
C SER A 67 -2.62 -6.73 1.20
N THR A 68 -3.24 -6.47 2.35
CA THR A 68 -3.46 -7.48 3.39
C THR A 68 -4.33 -8.64 2.97
N SER A 69 -5.23 -8.45 2.00
CA SER A 69 -6.02 -9.51 1.37
C SER A 69 -5.19 -10.66 0.80
N MET A 70 -3.93 -10.43 0.38
CA MET A 70 -3.03 -11.52 -0.08
C MET A 70 -2.60 -12.46 1.06
N VAL A 71 -2.56 -11.98 2.29
CA VAL A 71 -2.15 -12.75 3.47
C VAL A 71 -3.14 -13.87 3.77
N THR A 72 -4.41 -13.69 3.42
CA THR A 72 -5.48 -14.67 3.66
C THR A 72 -5.95 -15.38 2.40
N ALA A 73 -5.41 -15.05 1.23
CA ALA A 73 -5.83 -15.62 -0.05
C ALA A 73 -5.30 -17.04 -0.32
N GLY A 74 -4.61 -17.64 0.66
CA GLY A 74 -4.09 -19.00 0.59
C GLY A 74 -2.58 -19.07 0.87
N PRO A 75 -2.02 -20.29 0.99
CA PRO A 75 -0.60 -20.46 1.30
C PRO A 75 0.33 -19.80 0.27
N SER A 76 0.03 -19.90 -1.02
CA SER A 76 0.94 -19.38 -2.05
C SER A 76 0.91 -17.86 -2.18
N PRO A 77 -0.26 -17.18 -2.18
CA PRO A 77 -0.32 -15.72 -2.10
C PRO A 77 0.38 -15.17 -0.86
N ALA A 78 0.21 -15.79 0.31
CA ALA A 78 0.87 -15.35 1.54
C ALA A 78 2.41 -15.49 1.46
N MET A 79 2.91 -16.56 0.85
CA MET A 79 4.35 -16.75 0.62
C MET A 79 4.89 -15.79 -0.44
N ALA A 80 4.15 -15.57 -1.53
CA ALA A 80 4.47 -14.60 -2.58
C ALA A 80 4.53 -13.18 -2.01
N TRP A 81 3.60 -12.83 -1.11
CA TRP A 81 3.55 -11.55 -0.40
C TRP A 81 4.80 -11.31 0.45
N SER A 82 5.24 -12.33 1.20
CA SER A 82 6.48 -12.25 1.98
C SER A 82 7.71 -12.15 1.09
N ALA A 83 7.75 -12.92 -0.01
CA ALA A 83 8.86 -12.90 -0.95
C ALA A 83 8.97 -11.55 -1.67
N SER A 84 7.84 -10.99 -2.11
CA SER A 84 7.79 -9.74 -2.87
C SER A 84 8.42 -8.58 -2.08
N MET A 85 8.14 -8.47 -0.77
CA MET A 85 8.75 -7.44 0.07
C MET A 85 10.26 -7.58 0.21
N THR A 86 10.72 -8.83 0.32
CA THR A 86 12.15 -9.14 0.46
C THR A 86 12.88 -8.80 -0.83
N PHE A 87 12.33 -9.18 -1.99
CA PHE A 87 12.91 -8.83 -3.27
C PHE A 87 12.83 -7.34 -3.57
N ALA A 88 11.76 -6.66 -3.15
CA ALA A 88 11.65 -5.22 -3.32
C ALA A 88 12.80 -4.49 -2.62
N GLU A 89 13.12 -4.89 -1.38
CA GLU A 89 14.26 -4.34 -0.65
C GLU A 89 15.60 -4.61 -1.36
N LEU A 90 15.81 -5.83 -1.87
CA LEU A 90 17.03 -6.20 -2.59
C LEU A 90 17.22 -5.42 -3.90
N GLU A 91 16.13 -5.15 -4.62
CA GLU A 91 16.15 -4.43 -5.91
C GLU A 91 16.01 -2.89 -5.73
N GLY A 92 15.98 -2.39 -4.49
CA GLY A 92 15.86 -0.96 -4.18
C GLY A 92 14.45 -0.37 -4.42
N CYS A 93 13.45 -1.22 -4.55
CA CYS A 93 12.05 -0.88 -4.70
C CYS A 93 11.40 -0.64 -3.33
N ARG A 94 10.58 0.41 -3.20
CA ARG A 94 9.95 0.77 -1.92
C ARG A 94 8.63 0.04 -1.76
N ASN A 95 8.45 -0.61 -0.61
CA ASN A 95 7.20 -1.34 -0.33
C ASN A 95 6.09 -0.39 0.13
N VAL A 96 4.93 -0.53 -0.51
CA VAL A 96 3.64 0.05 -0.11
C VAL A 96 2.78 -1.08 0.43
N MET A 97 2.24 -0.91 1.64
CA MET A 97 1.28 -1.81 2.25
C MET A 97 -0.07 -1.14 2.31
N ILE A 98 -1.09 -1.74 1.70
CA ILE A 98 -2.49 -1.38 1.85
C ILE A 98 -3.10 -2.31 2.90
N VAL A 99 -3.52 -1.74 4.02
CA VAL A 99 -4.34 -2.41 5.02
C VAL A 99 -5.80 -2.21 4.63
N ASP A 100 -6.45 -3.32 4.30
CA ASP A 100 -7.85 -3.40 3.89
C ASP A 100 -8.64 -4.31 4.84
N MET A 101 -9.96 -4.10 4.89
CA MET A 101 -10.81 -4.99 5.67
C MET A 101 -10.87 -6.38 5.00
N PRO A 102 -10.57 -7.46 5.74
CA PRO A 102 -10.77 -8.80 5.25
C PRO A 102 -12.25 -9.13 5.07
N ASN A 103 -12.54 -10.07 4.17
CA ASN A 103 -13.90 -10.63 4.02
C ASN A 103 -14.42 -11.24 5.33
N ASP A 104 -13.53 -11.92 6.07
CA ASP A 104 -13.79 -12.36 7.44
C ASP A 104 -13.30 -11.30 8.43
N THR A 105 -14.21 -10.49 8.93
CA THR A 105 -13.89 -9.34 9.80
C THR A 105 -13.24 -9.74 11.11
N GLU A 106 -13.46 -10.97 11.61
CA GLU A 106 -12.81 -11.47 12.83
C GLU A 106 -11.30 -11.69 12.64
N SER A 107 -10.86 -11.88 11.40
CA SER A 107 -9.45 -12.08 11.06
C SER A 107 -8.59 -10.81 11.08
N ILE A 108 -9.17 -9.60 11.21
CA ILE A 108 -8.42 -8.33 11.13
C ILE A 108 -7.30 -8.25 12.17
N SER A 109 -7.52 -8.72 13.41
CA SER A 109 -6.49 -8.74 14.46
C SER A 109 -5.29 -9.62 14.07
N ARG A 110 -5.55 -10.80 13.51
CA ARG A 110 -4.49 -11.71 13.04
C ARG A 110 -3.72 -11.11 11.87
N ILE A 111 -4.43 -10.57 10.88
CA ILE A 111 -3.83 -9.93 9.70
C ILE A 111 -2.97 -8.74 10.10
N TRP A 112 -3.48 -7.89 11.00
CA TRP A 112 -2.73 -6.77 11.53
C TRP A 112 -1.44 -7.22 12.23
N GLY A 113 -1.51 -8.28 13.05
CA GLY A 113 -0.32 -8.89 13.65
C GLY A 113 0.74 -9.29 12.62
N GLN A 114 0.32 -9.86 11.48
CA GLN A 114 1.24 -10.23 10.38
C GLN A 114 1.84 -9.03 9.66
N VAL A 115 1.10 -7.91 9.55
CA VAL A 115 1.67 -6.64 9.05
C VAL A 115 2.71 -6.11 10.03
N ILE A 116 2.43 -6.14 11.33
CA ILE A 116 3.35 -5.71 12.39
C ILE A 116 4.68 -6.48 12.34
N GLU A 117 4.66 -7.77 12.05
CA GLU A 117 5.88 -8.59 11.89
C GLU A 117 6.78 -8.12 10.73
N LYS A 118 6.23 -7.40 9.75
CA LYS A 118 6.95 -6.94 8.55
C LYS A 118 7.17 -5.44 8.46
N VAL A 119 6.86 -4.67 9.50
CA VAL A 119 6.91 -3.18 9.48
C VAL A 119 8.24 -2.61 9.01
N ARG A 120 9.36 -3.31 9.24
CA ARG A 120 10.70 -2.88 8.81
C ARG A 120 10.89 -2.83 7.30
N GLN A 121 10.10 -3.59 6.54
CA GLN A 121 10.18 -3.64 5.09
C GLN A 121 9.26 -2.59 4.44
N ILE A 122 8.28 -2.06 5.20
CA ILE A 122 7.22 -1.18 4.71
C ILE A 122 7.70 0.28 4.72
N HIS A 123 7.57 0.95 3.56
CA HIS A 123 7.95 2.36 3.40
C HIS A 123 6.73 3.29 3.46
N VAL A 124 5.61 2.84 2.91
CA VAL A 124 4.32 3.51 2.97
C VAL A 124 3.30 2.51 3.49
N LEU A 125 2.64 2.83 4.59
CA LEU A 125 1.50 2.08 5.10
C LEU A 125 0.23 2.90 4.86
N PHE A 126 -0.74 2.37 4.15
CA PHE A 126 -2.00 3.04 3.88
C PHE A 126 -3.15 2.23 4.47
N PHE A 127 -4.03 2.88 5.23
CA PHE A 127 -5.27 2.28 5.70
C PHE A 127 -6.44 2.72 4.83
N THR A 128 -7.24 1.77 4.36
CA THR A 128 -8.59 2.10 3.88
C THR A 128 -9.43 2.60 5.06
N SER A 129 -10.46 3.42 4.78
CA SER A 129 -11.25 4.07 5.84
C SER A 129 -11.86 3.08 6.85
N ASP A 130 -12.36 1.95 6.36
CA ASP A 130 -12.92 0.86 7.16
C ASP A 130 -11.85 0.12 8.00
N ALA A 131 -10.67 -0.12 7.42
CA ALA A 131 -9.57 -0.75 8.12
C ALA A 131 -8.96 0.17 9.19
N LEU A 132 -8.93 1.47 8.94
CA LEU A 132 -8.46 2.48 9.89
C LEU A 132 -9.29 2.43 11.17
N ASP A 133 -10.62 2.51 11.06
CA ASP A 133 -11.54 2.43 12.20
C ASP A 133 -11.39 1.09 12.96
N ALA A 134 -11.33 -0.03 12.24
CA ALA A 134 -11.19 -1.35 12.84
C ALA A 134 -9.87 -1.50 13.62
N VAL A 135 -8.74 -1.09 13.03
CA VAL A 135 -7.42 -1.21 13.69
C VAL A 135 -7.28 -0.18 14.82
N SER A 136 -7.85 1.02 14.70
CA SER A 136 -7.85 2.00 15.79
C SER A 136 -8.55 1.45 17.04
N LYS A 137 -9.67 0.75 16.87
CA LYS A 137 -10.39 0.05 17.95
C LYS A 137 -9.57 -1.09 18.54
N LEU A 138 -8.90 -1.89 17.70
CA LEU A 138 -8.03 -2.97 18.17
C LEU A 138 -6.87 -2.46 19.03
N GLU A 139 -6.25 -1.35 18.62
CA GLU A 139 -5.11 -0.75 19.32
C GLU A 139 -5.52 0.11 20.53
N GLY A 140 -6.82 0.39 20.70
CA GLY A 140 -7.33 1.26 21.76
C GLY A 140 -6.84 2.71 21.64
N ILE A 141 -6.65 3.20 20.41
CA ILE A 141 -6.17 4.56 20.11
C ILE A 141 -7.34 5.38 19.59
N GLU A 142 -7.45 6.64 20.01
CA GLU A 142 -8.43 7.57 19.46
C GLU A 142 -8.03 8.01 18.04
N ASP A 143 -9.02 8.05 17.15
CA ASP A 143 -8.87 8.26 15.71
C ASP A 143 -7.95 9.44 15.28
N PRO A 144 -8.03 10.66 15.85
CA PRO A 144 -7.22 11.77 15.34
C PRO A 144 -5.70 11.59 15.52
N ASP A 145 -5.28 10.75 16.46
CA ASP A 145 -3.86 10.47 16.73
C ASP A 145 -3.39 9.14 16.13
N PHE A 146 -4.30 8.34 15.56
CA PHE A 146 -4.04 6.95 15.20
C PHE A 146 -2.82 6.77 14.28
N LEU A 147 -2.78 7.48 13.14
CA LEU A 147 -1.70 7.36 12.17
C LEU A 147 -0.33 7.75 12.77
N SER A 148 -0.29 8.81 13.57
CA SER A 148 0.92 9.26 14.28
C SER A 148 1.41 8.21 15.25
N ARG A 149 0.51 7.62 16.05
CA ARG A 149 0.84 6.58 17.02
C ARG A 149 1.32 5.30 16.36
N VAL A 150 0.66 4.86 15.28
CA VAL A 150 1.12 3.72 14.48
C VAL A 150 2.52 4.00 13.95
N ARG A 151 2.77 5.19 13.40
CA ARG A 151 4.09 5.57 12.91
C ARG A 151 5.15 5.56 14.02
N GLU A 152 4.86 6.14 15.18
CA GLU A 152 5.77 6.16 16.35
C GLU A 152 6.13 4.74 16.82
N LYS A 153 5.14 3.84 16.89
CA LYS A 153 5.36 2.45 17.33
C LYS A 153 6.10 1.61 16.29
N THR A 154 5.78 1.79 15.00
CA THR A 154 6.29 0.94 13.91
C THR A 154 7.56 1.46 13.25
N LEU A 155 7.82 2.77 13.38
CA LEU A 155 8.88 3.52 12.69
C LEU A 155 8.77 3.50 11.16
N ILE A 156 7.61 3.12 10.61
CA ILE A 156 7.33 3.20 9.17
C ILE A 156 7.49 4.66 8.73
N PRO A 157 8.18 4.95 7.62
CA PRO A 157 8.45 6.33 7.19
C PRO A 157 7.18 7.17 7.00
N LEU A 158 6.20 6.61 6.28
CA LEU A 158 4.93 7.25 5.95
C LEU A 158 3.77 6.35 6.32
N VAL A 159 2.86 6.85 7.18
CA VAL A 159 1.62 6.18 7.53
C VAL A 159 0.46 7.07 7.11
N CYS A 160 -0.35 6.58 6.19
CA CYS A 160 -1.35 7.32 5.46
C CYS A 160 -2.75 6.77 5.73
N GLY A 161 -3.74 7.65 5.64
CA GLY A 161 -5.14 7.28 5.64
C GLY A 161 -5.94 8.31 4.85
N TYR A 162 -7.11 7.88 4.37
CA TYR A 162 -8.05 8.76 3.69
C TYR A 162 -9.41 8.68 4.38
N SER A 163 -9.95 9.85 4.73
CA SER A 163 -11.28 9.99 5.30
C SER A 163 -12.25 10.45 4.21
N GLU A 164 -13.14 9.56 3.81
CA GLU A 164 -14.20 9.85 2.84
C GLU A 164 -15.24 10.83 3.41
N SER A 165 -15.45 10.87 4.74
CA SER A 165 -16.39 11.81 5.37
C SER A 165 -15.89 13.24 5.37
N ASP A 166 -14.57 13.41 5.54
CA ASP A 166 -13.91 14.71 5.61
C ASP A 166 -13.29 15.11 4.25
N LEU A 167 -13.38 14.23 3.24
CA LEU A 167 -12.66 14.31 1.96
C LEU A 167 -11.21 14.74 2.18
N SER A 168 -10.51 14.05 3.07
CA SER A 168 -9.17 14.45 3.49
C SER A 168 -8.19 13.30 3.59
N ALA A 169 -7.01 13.54 3.06
CA ALA A 169 -5.86 12.66 3.20
C ALA A 169 -5.00 13.10 4.38
N SER A 170 -4.54 12.14 5.17
CA SER A 170 -3.61 12.38 6.26
C SER A 170 -2.36 11.53 6.08
N VAL A 171 -1.20 12.15 6.23
CA VAL A 171 0.12 11.50 6.12
C VAL A 171 0.93 11.81 7.37
N ALA A 172 1.07 10.82 8.24
CA ALA A 172 1.98 10.87 9.38
C ALA A 172 3.41 10.57 8.92
N HIS A 173 4.36 11.40 9.34
CA HIS A 173 5.79 11.29 9.02
C HIS A 173 6.66 11.77 10.20
N ALA A 174 7.99 11.78 10.02
CA ALA A 174 8.94 12.05 11.11
C ALA A 174 8.85 13.43 11.77
N LEU A 175 8.22 14.41 11.13
CA LEU A 175 8.14 15.78 11.64
C LEU A 175 6.70 16.18 12.02
N GLY A 176 5.74 15.26 11.95
CA GLY A 176 4.34 15.52 12.27
C GLY A 176 3.37 14.86 11.29
N VAL A 177 2.18 15.44 11.17
CA VAL A 177 1.12 14.99 10.27
C VAL A 177 0.82 16.09 9.27
N VAL A 178 0.73 15.70 8.00
CA VAL A 178 0.20 16.54 6.93
C VAL A 178 -1.24 16.10 6.69
N LYS A 179 -2.21 17.01 6.85
CA LYS A 179 -3.61 16.79 6.46
C LYS A 179 -3.96 17.71 5.31
N ILE A 180 -4.42 17.15 4.19
CA ILE A 180 -4.85 17.87 3.00
C ILE A 180 -6.32 17.54 2.75
N HIS A 181 -7.13 18.55 2.44
CA HIS A 181 -8.50 18.36 1.98
C HIS A 181 -8.46 18.27 0.45
N ALA A 182 -9.07 17.23 -0.10
CA ALA A 182 -9.24 17.07 -1.53
C ALA A 182 -10.16 18.18 -2.06
N SER A 183 -9.85 18.67 -3.25
CA SER A 183 -10.67 19.70 -3.91
C SER A 183 -11.96 19.14 -4.52
N ASP A 184 -11.94 17.86 -4.88
CA ASP A 184 -13.05 17.11 -5.49
C ASP A 184 -13.33 15.82 -4.69
N GLU A 185 -14.50 15.21 -4.91
CA GLU A 185 -14.80 13.86 -4.40
C GLU A 185 -13.87 12.83 -5.08
N ILE A 186 -12.73 12.54 -4.45
CA ILE A 186 -11.78 11.50 -4.85
C ILE A 186 -11.83 10.34 -3.86
N GLU A 187 -11.77 9.11 -4.35
CA GLU A 187 -11.67 7.92 -3.50
C GLU A 187 -10.25 7.77 -2.94
N GLY A 188 -10.12 7.18 -1.75
CA GLY A 188 -8.82 7.03 -1.09
C GLY A 188 -7.74 6.28 -1.89
N LEU A 189 -8.11 5.28 -2.72
CA LEU A 189 -7.14 4.61 -3.60
C LEU A 189 -6.71 5.49 -4.78
N GLU A 190 -7.61 6.35 -5.28
CA GLU A 190 -7.25 7.31 -6.34
C GLU A 190 -6.26 8.32 -5.79
N TRP A 191 -6.53 8.88 -4.60
CA TRP A 191 -5.58 9.72 -3.89
C TRP A 191 -4.22 9.03 -3.68
N LEU A 192 -4.22 7.77 -3.22
CA LEU A 192 -2.98 7.03 -2.99
C LEU A 192 -2.17 6.85 -4.28
N ALA A 193 -2.82 6.53 -5.40
CA ALA A 193 -2.15 6.34 -6.68
C ALA A 193 -1.44 7.61 -7.15
N GLY A 194 -2.12 8.75 -7.03
CA GLY A 194 -1.57 10.07 -7.32
C GLY A 194 -0.46 10.49 -6.37
N PHE A 195 -0.66 10.30 -5.06
CA PHE A 195 0.36 10.55 -4.04
C PHE A 195 1.66 9.78 -4.35
N LEU A 196 1.57 8.49 -4.68
CA LEU A 196 2.73 7.67 -5.03
C LEU A 196 3.36 8.06 -6.38
N ASN A 197 2.60 8.62 -7.32
CA ASN A 197 3.14 9.17 -8.56
C ASN A 197 4.00 10.41 -8.32
N GLU A 198 3.51 11.32 -7.50
CA GLU A 198 4.14 12.63 -7.27
C GLU A 198 5.31 12.54 -6.28
N LEU A 199 5.23 11.62 -5.30
CA LEU A 199 6.19 11.56 -4.19
C LEU A 199 7.68 11.44 -4.63
N PRO A 200 8.06 10.64 -5.64
CA PRO A 200 9.45 10.58 -6.11
C PRO A 200 9.98 11.89 -6.69
N HIS A 201 9.10 12.75 -7.20
CA HIS A 201 9.46 13.99 -7.90
C HIS A 201 9.21 15.26 -7.06
N SER A 202 8.50 15.13 -5.93
CA SER A 202 8.09 16.25 -5.08
C SER A 202 9.21 16.82 -4.20
N GLY A 203 10.43 16.27 -4.26
CA GLY A 203 11.55 16.68 -3.43
C GLY A 203 11.53 16.08 -2.02
N ALA A 204 12.46 16.52 -1.17
CA ALA A 204 12.69 15.93 0.15
C ALA A 204 11.98 16.68 1.29
N GLY A 205 11.72 15.96 2.38
CA GLY A 205 11.19 16.53 3.61
C GLY A 205 9.68 16.83 3.58
N ILE A 206 9.24 17.65 4.53
CA ILE A 206 7.81 17.93 4.74
C ILE A 206 7.16 18.62 3.54
N GLU A 207 7.85 19.53 2.87
CA GLU A 207 7.29 20.25 1.73
C GLU A 207 7.10 19.33 0.53
N GLY A 208 7.98 18.35 0.31
CA GLY A 208 7.78 17.34 -0.73
C GLY A 208 6.64 16.38 -0.42
N ILE A 209 6.47 15.98 0.85
CA ILE A 209 5.32 15.18 1.27
C ILE A 209 4.02 15.97 1.06
N LYS A 210 3.98 17.25 1.45
CA LYS A 210 2.81 18.12 1.22
C LYS A 210 2.50 18.26 -0.26
N ALA A 211 3.49 18.56 -1.08
CA ALA A 211 3.31 18.72 -2.53
C ALA A 211 2.73 17.45 -3.17
N ALA A 212 3.24 16.28 -2.81
CA ALA A 212 2.70 15.00 -3.27
C ALA A 212 1.28 14.74 -2.72
N ALA A 213 1.03 15.03 -1.44
CA ALA A 213 -0.26 14.80 -0.79
C ALA A 213 -1.36 15.76 -1.29
N SER A 214 -0.97 16.90 -1.85
CA SER A 214 -1.83 17.86 -2.55
C SER A 214 -2.09 17.50 -4.01
N TRP A 215 -1.82 16.26 -4.41
CA TRP A 215 -2.29 15.75 -5.69
C TRP A 215 -3.84 15.79 -5.71
N LYS A 216 -4.34 16.77 -6.48
CA LYS A 216 -5.76 17.16 -6.63
C LYS A 216 -6.46 17.69 -5.37
#